data_AF-A0A7C5Z486-F1
#
_entry.id   AF-A0A7C5Z486-F1
#
_cell.length_a   1.000
_cell.length_b   1.000
_cell.length_c   1.000
_cell.angle_alpha   90.00
_cell.angle_beta   90.00
_cell.angle_gamma   90.00
#
_symmetry.space_group_name_H-M   'P 1'
#
loop_
_entity.id
_entity.type
_entity.pdbx_description
1 polymer ?
#
loop_
_entity_poly.entity_id
_entity_poly.type
_entity_poly.pdbx_seq_one_letter_code
_entity_poly.pdbx_strand_id
1 'polypeptide(L)'
;MEVRGKNVLVVGLGRSGVAAAHWLNEHGAVVTVTDMRLPSAFSKEIPELLRRKIGLELGLHQESTFFRQDLIVISPGVPADLPVLNAARQRGVPVVPEIELAGWFLKGRLAGITGTNGKSTTTTLLGRILESSGFDTFVGGNIGVPLLSAVDLDPPADVIVSELSSFQLETTTSFRPHVAVLLNLSPNHLDRHPSFDAYIAAKARIFYNQTEDDYAILNADDENVMKLVPSIRSQKVFFSRQKELASGVFVSGETVLYRIHNLEVPLMQTGDVRLLGEFNLENVLAASAAACVLGADFAAIRRAVREFGGVEHRLEFVREIRGVDFYNDSKATSVDATAKALTAFESGVHLILGGKDKGAPYTPLRSLLKDRVREVLVIGAARERIISELSGAAEIVDAGDLETAVRTAAERAKPGDVVLLAPACSSFDQFQNFEHRGKVFKELVQRLAEVDARRDKDSRIYLSQPIGASIARAGEGPPSPDGSHMKLEAEEPVSWEDKVTDESASASVQAEPLVLTTPRELEYVYEVSAEEAYTQGAQDAGDESYGFMLEEDDLNRTEEPGGEAFAFEVRNARAANSLVKDKGRDAFTEVDLSGLRRPLEEK
;
A
#
# COMPACT_ATOMS: atom_id res chain seq x y z
N MET A 1 -10.95 -10.93 -27.06
CA MET A 1 -11.25 -12.37 -26.93
C MET A 1 -12.66 -12.49 -26.33
N GLU A 2 -13.46 -13.50 -26.66
CA GLU A 2 -14.77 -13.70 -26.00
C GLU A 2 -14.61 -14.73 -24.88
N VAL A 3 -15.08 -14.41 -23.66
CA VAL A 3 -14.99 -15.29 -22.47
C VAL A 3 -16.29 -16.04 -22.18
N ARG A 4 -17.40 -15.65 -22.81
CA ARG A 4 -18.71 -16.27 -22.60
C ARG A 4 -18.68 -17.74 -23.01
N GLY A 5 -19.16 -18.61 -22.12
CA GLY A 5 -19.22 -20.06 -22.32
C GLY A 5 -17.87 -20.78 -22.27
N LYS A 6 -16.76 -20.07 -22.01
CA LYS A 6 -15.42 -20.65 -21.89
C LYS A 6 -15.19 -21.23 -20.50
N ASN A 7 -14.49 -22.35 -20.43
CA ASN A 7 -13.98 -22.89 -19.17
C ASN A 7 -12.71 -22.14 -18.81
N VAL A 8 -12.74 -21.38 -17.72
CA VAL A 8 -11.62 -20.55 -17.30
C VAL A 8 -11.17 -20.96 -15.90
N LEU A 9 -9.88 -21.27 -15.79
CA LEU A 9 -9.25 -21.52 -14.49
C LEU A 9 -8.54 -20.25 -14.02
N VAL A 10 -8.90 -19.80 -12.82
CA VAL A 10 -8.15 -18.76 -12.12
C VAL A 10 -7.20 -19.45 -11.14
N VAL A 11 -5.91 -19.13 -11.22
CA VAL A 11 -4.87 -19.70 -10.34
C VAL A 11 -4.42 -18.63 -9.35
N GLY A 12 -4.58 -18.95 -8.07
CA GLY A 12 -4.37 -18.05 -6.94
C GLY A 12 -5.63 -17.25 -6.63
N LEU A 13 -6.12 -17.37 -5.39
CA LEU A 13 -7.32 -16.70 -4.87
C LEU A 13 -6.93 -15.49 -3.99
N GLY A 14 -5.88 -14.76 -4.40
CA GLY A 14 -5.63 -13.41 -3.88
C GLY A 14 -6.62 -12.40 -4.46
N ARG A 15 -6.45 -11.11 -4.19
CA ARG A 15 -7.41 -10.09 -4.64
C ARG A 15 -7.62 -10.03 -6.15
N SER A 16 -6.54 -10.07 -6.94
CA SER A 16 -6.63 -10.13 -8.41
C SER A 16 -7.35 -11.40 -8.87
N GLY A 17 -7.14 -12.53 -8.19
CA GLY A 17 -7.83 -13.79 -8.49
C GLY A 17 -9.31 -13.76 -8.17
N VAL A 18 -9.68 -13.21 -7.02
CA VAL A 18 -11.09 -12.98 -6.63
C VAL A 18 -11.76 -12.07 -7.66
N ALA A 19 -11.16 -10.93 -8.00
CA ALA A 19 -11.68 -10.01 -9.01
C ALA A 19 -11.83 -10.68 -10.39
N ALA A 20 -10.81 -11.43 -10.83
CA ALA A 20 -10.87 -12.19 -12.08
C ALA A 20 -12.01 -13.22 -12.07
N ALA A 21 -12.15 -13.99 -10.99
CA ALA A 21 -13.16 -15.02 -10.88
C ALA A 21 -14.58 -14.44 -10.93
N HIS A 22 -14.83 -13.34 -10.21
CA HIS A 22 -16.12 -12.63 -10.25
C HIS A 22 -16.41 -12.07 -11.63
N TRP A 23 -15.47 -11.31 -12.20
CA TRP A 23 -15.66 -10.66 -13.49
C TRP A 23 -15.92 -11.69 -14.61
N LEU A 24 -15.12 -12.75 -14.67
CA LEU A 24 -15.29 -13.83 -15.66
C LEU A 24 -16.66 -14.50 -15.53
N ASN A 25 -17.11 -14.79 -14.31
CA ASN A 25 -18.42 -15.39 -14.04
C ASN A 25 -19.56 -14.46 -14.48
N GLU A 26 -19.48 -13.17 -14.17
CA GLU A 26 -20.45 -12.15 -14.58
C GLU A 26 -20.52 -12.00 -16.11
N HIS A 27 -19.40 -12.23 -16.80
CA HIS A 27 -19.30 -12.23 -18.26
C HIS A 27 -19.62 -13.58 -18.91
N GLY A 28 -20.15 -14.53 -18.12
CA GLY A 28 -20.70 -15.80 -18.60
C GLY A 28 -19.68 -16.90 -18.84
N ALA A 29 -18.45 -16.78 -18.31
CA ALA A 29 -17.50 -17.89 -18.29
C ALA A 29 -17.88 -18.94 -17.23
N VAL A 30 -17.50 -20.19 -17.46
CA VAL A 30 -17.55 -21.27 -16.46
C VAL A 30 -16.24 -21.25 -15.69
N VAL A 31 -16.27 -20.74 -14.46
CA VAL A 31 -15.07 -20.43 -13.70
C VAL A 31 -14.79 -21.50 -12.65
N THR A 32 -13.54 -21.95 -12.61
CA THR A 32 -12.96 -22.69 -11.48
C THR A 32 -11.79 -21.90 -10.92
N VAL A 33 -11.63 -21.86 -9.60
CA VAL A 33 -10.46 -21.27 -8.93
C VAL A 33 -9.65 -22.35 -8.24
N THR A 34 -8.32 -22.28 -8.36
CA THR A 34 -7.39 -23.17 -7.66
C THR A 34 -6.35 -22.38 -6.85
N ASP A 35 -6.03 -22.83 -5.63
CA ASP A 35 -5.00 -22.22 -4.77
C ASP A 35 -4.36 -23.30 -3.86
N MET A 36 -3.05 -23.21 -3.64
CA MET A 36 -2.32 -24.14 -2.76
C MET A 36 -2.66 -23.97 -1.27
N ARG A 37 -3.23 -22.82 -0.88
CA ARG A 37 -3.67 -22.59 0.51
C ARG A 37 -4.97 -23.33 0.80
N LEU A 38 -5.09 -23.80 2.03
CA LEU A 38 -6.28 -24.50 2.51
C LEU A 38 -7.52 -23.58 2.56
N PRO A 39 -8.75 -24.13 2.53
CA PRO A 39 -9.99 -23.35 2.63
C PRO A 39 -10.06 -22.36 3.80
N SER A 40 -9.39 -22.66 4.91
CA SER A 40 -9.34 -21.79 6.09
C SER A 40 -8.73 -20.41 5.81
N ALA A 41 -7.88 -20.30 4.79
CA ALA A 41 -7.29 -19.03 4.35
C ALA A 41 -8.27 -18.10 3.61
N PHE A 42 -9.43 -18.63 3.18
CA PHE A 42 -10.39 -17.93 2.31
C PHE A 42 -11.82 -17.98 2.86
N SER A 43 -11.96 -18.05 4.19
CA SER A 43 -13.25 -18.20 4.85
C SER A 43 -14.24 -17.07 4.51
N LYS A 44 -13.74 -15.89 4.14
CA LYS A 44 -14.54 -14.73 3.74
C LYS A 44 -15.01 -14.79 2.29
N GLU A 45 -14.17 -15.29 1.39
CA GLU A 45 -14.39 -15.28 -0.06
C GLU A 45 -15.23 -16.48 -0.52
N ILE A 46 -15.02 -17.65 0.09
CA ILE A 46 -15.67 -18.92 -0.29
C ILE A 46 -17.21 -18.81 -0.37
N PRO A 47 -17.92 -18.23 0.62
CA PRO A 47 -19.38 -18.16 0.57
C PRO A 47 -19.91 -17.41 -0.66
N GLU A 48 -19.23 -16.34 -1.09
CA GLU A 48 -19.64 -15.60 -2.28
C GLU A 48 -19.35 -16.38 -3.57
N LEU A 49 -18.17 -16.98 -3.68
CA LEU A 49 -17.77 -17.76 -4.86
C LEU A 49 -18.74 -18.93 -5.09
N LEU A 50 -19.13 -19.64 -4.03
CA LEU A 50 -20.10 -20.73 -4.12
C LEU A 50 -21.50 -20.26 -4.51
N ARG A 51 -21.98 -19.12 -3.98
CA ARG A 51 -23.27 -18.52 -4.38
C ARG A 51 -23.32 -18.21 -5.88
N ARG A 52 -22.18 -17.83 -6.45
CA ARG A 52 -22.00 -17.56 -7.88
C ARG A 52 -21.74 -18.82 -8.73
N LYS A 53 -21.77 -20.01 -8.10
CA LYS A 53 -21.50 -21.32 -8.72
C LYS A 53 -20.10 -21.39 -9.35
N ILE A 54 -19.13 -20.70 -8.76
CA ILE A 54 -17.72 -20.78 -9.13
C ILE A 54 -17.13 -22.05 -8.48
N GLY A 55 -16.48 -22.89 -9.27
CA GLY A 55 -15.81 -24.10 -8.78
C GLY A 55 -14.58 -23.75 -7.94
N LEU A 56 -14.27 -24.55 -6.91
CA LEU A 56 -13.15 -24.32 -6.00
C LEU A 56 -12.29 -25.58 -5.83
N GLU A 57 -10.98 -25.42 -5.97
CA GLU A 57 -9.95 -26.44 -5.71
C GLU A 57 -8.89 -25.84 -4.78
N LEU A 58 -9.00 -26.08 -3.48
CA LEU A 58 -8.15 -25.43 -2.46
C LEU A 58 -7.29 -26.44 -1.72
N GLY A 59 -6.04 -26.07 -1.45
CA GLY A 59 -5.04 -26.91 -0.80
C GLY A 59 -4.21 -27.77 -1.74
N LEU A 60 -4.45 -27.69 -3.06
CA LEU A 60 -3.78 -28.52 -4.06
C LEU A 60 -3.97 -27.96 -5.48
N HIS A 61 -3.20 -28.49 -6.43
CA HIS A 61 -3.36 -28.26 -7.86
C HIS A 61 -3.49 -29.61 -8.59
N GLN A 62 -4.66 -29.92 -9.15
CA GLN A 62 -4.84 -31.13 -9.97
C GLN A 62 -4.51 -30.84 -11.43
N GLU A 63 -3.56 -31.58 -12.00
CA GLU A 63 -3.19 -31.40 -13.41
C GLU A 63 -4.37 -31.49 -14.37
N SER A 64 -5.31 -32.40 -14.09
CA SER A 64 -6.53 -32.60 -14.88
C SER A 64 -7.38 -31.32 -14.96
N THR A 65 -7.42 -30.53 -13.88
CA THR A 65 -8.11 -29.24 -13.83
C THR A 65 -7.45 -28.24 -14.78
N PHE A 66 -6.12 -28.19 -14.86
CA PHE A 66 -5.40 -27.24 -15.72
C PHE A 66 -5.55 -27.56 -17.21
N PHE A 67 -5.55 -28.84 -17.59
CA PHE A 67 -5.49 -29.25 -18.99
C PHE A 67 -6.85 -29.20 -19.73
N ARG A 68 -7.96 -29.01 -19.02
CA ARG A 68 -9.32 -28.97 -19.57
C ARG A 68 -9.86 -27.57 -19.83
N GLN A 69 -9.02 -26.55 -19.70
CA GLN A 69 -9.43 -25.15 -19.72
C GLN A 69 -9.25 -24.53 -21.10
N ASP A 70 -10.15 -23.62 -21.44
CA ASP A 70 -10.00 -22.76 -22.62
C ASP A 70 -9.02 -21.60 -22.35
N LEU A 71 -8.87 -21.22 -21.08
CA LEU A 71 -8.01 -20.12 -20.62
C LEU A 71 -7.60 -20.34 -19.17
N ILE A 72 -6.35 -20.01 -18.84
CA ILE A 72 -5.87 -19.93 -17.45
C ILE A 72 -5.47 -18.49 -17.16
N VAL A 73 -6.01 -17.92 -16.08
CA VAL A 73 -5.68 -16.59 -15.59
C VAL A 73 -4.90 -16.71 -14.29
N ILE A 74 -3.69 -16.18 -14.25
CA ILE A 74 -2.80 -16.27 -13.08
C ILE A 74 -2.80 -14.98 -12.28
N SER A 75 -2.90 -15.11 -10.96
CA SER A 75 -2.65 -14.02 -10.02
C SER A 75 -1.16 -13.66 -9.98
N PRO A 76 -0.77 -12.40 -9.73
CA PRO A 76 0.63 -11.97 -9.77
C PRO A 76 1.58 -12.71 -8.81
N GLY A 77 1.08 -13.22 -7.68
CA GLY A 77 1.90 -14.00 -6.75
C GLY A 77 2.25 -15.39 -7.28
N VAL A 78 1.44 -15.96 -8.17
CA VAL A 78 1.63 -17.33 -8.66
C VAL A 78 2.85 -17.39 -9.60
N PRO A 79 3.79 -18.33 -9.39
CA PRO A 79 4.93 -18.51 -10.29
C PRO A 79 4.47 -18.85 -11.69
N ALA A 80 4.81 -18.00 -12.66
CA ALA A 80 4.45 -18.26 -14.05
C ALA A 80 5.09 -19.55 -14.57
N ASP A 81 6.20 -19.99 -13.98
CA ASP A 81 6.99 -21.15 -14.34
C ASP A 81 6.62 -22.43 -13.57
N LEU A 82 5.49 -22.44 -12.83
CA LEU A 82 5.00 -23.67 -12.20
C LEU A 82 4.94 -24.83 -13.22
N PRO A 83 5.40 -26.05 -12.88
CA PRO A 83 5.42 -27.18 -13.80
C PRO A 83 4.07 -27.44 -14.47
N VAL A 84 2.96 -27.36 -13.72
CA VAL A 84 1.60 -27.55 -14.24
C VAL A 84 1.17 -26.47 -15.23
N LEU A 85 1.59 -25.20 -15.03
CA LEU A 85 1.31 -24.11 -15.97
C LEU A 85 2.10 -24.28 -17.27
N ASN A 86 3.37 -24.68 -17.17
CA ASN A 86 4.19 -24.99 -18.34
C ASN A 86 3.61 -26.17 -19.12
N ALA A 87 3.16 -27.22 -18.43
CA ALA A 87 2.50 -28.36 -19.05
C ALA A 87 1.17 -27.98 -19.74
N ALA A 88 0.43 -27.01 -19.20
CA ALA A 88 -0.78 -26.46 -19.83
C ALA A 88 -0.43 -25.66 -21.10
N ARG A 89 0.58 -24.79 -21.06
CA ARG A 89 1.07 -24.04 -22.24
C ARG A 89 1.52 -24.98 -23.36
N GLN A 90 2.25 -26.05 -23.04
CA GLN A 90 2.69 -27.06 -24.00
C GLN A 90 1.51 -27.78 -24.69
N ARG A 91 0.36 -27.85 -24.03
CA ARG A 91 -0.89 -28.40 -24.58
C ARG A 91 -1.72 -27.37 -25.34
N GLY A 92 -1.22 -26.13 -25.49
CA GLY A 92 -1.90 -25.05 -26.21
C GLY A 92 -2.93 -24.30 -25.37
N VAL A 93 -3.02 -24.54 -24.06
CA VAL A 93 -3.88 -23.75 -23.17
C VAL A 93 -3.23 -22.38 -22.92
N PRO A 94 -3.89 -21.26 -23.28
CA PRO A 94 -3.37 -19.93 -22.99
C PRO A 94 -3.28 -19.70 -21.48
N VAL A 95 -2.12 -19.24 -21.00
CA VAL A 95 -1.89 -18.85 -19.60
C VAL A 95 -1.52 -17.38 -19.58
N VAL A 96 -2.36 -16.55 -18.99
CA VAL A 96 -2.23 -15.09 -19.03
C VAL A 96 -2.35 -14.46 -17.63
N PRO A 97 -1.72 -13.31 -17.38
CA PRO A 97 -1.93 -12.57 -16.15
C PRO A 97 -3.28 -11.85 -16.17
N GLU A 98 -3.80 -11.48 -15.00
CA GLU A 98 -5.04 -10.69 -14.87
C GLU A 98 -4.99 -9.36 -15.66
N ILE A 99 -3.83 -8.71 -15.74
CA ILE A 99 -3.68 -7.46 -16.52
C ILE A 99 -3.83 -7.66 -18.03
N GLU A 100 -3.46 -8.84 -18.54
CA GLU A 100 -3.61 -9.19 -19.96
C GLU A 100 -5.09 -9.40 -20.27
N LEU A 101 -5.80 -10.11 -19.38
CA LEU A 101 -7.26 -10.25 -19.46
C LEU A 101 -7.93 -8.88 -19.48
N ALA A 102 -7.58 -8.00 -18.53
CA ALA A 102 -8.13 -6.65 -18.48
C ALA A 102 -7.85 -5.88 -19.79
N GLY A 103 -6.61 -5.92 -20.26
CA GLY A 103 -6.17 -5.23 -21.48
C GLY A 103 -6.95 -5.59 -22.74
N TRP A 104 -7.60 -6.76 -22.81
CA TRP A 104 -8.46 -7.13 -23.94
C TRP A 104 -9.79 -6.38 -23.98
N PHE A 105 -10.22 -5.77 -22.88
CA PHE A 105 -11.55 -5.19 -22.73
C PHE A 105 -11.56 -3.72 -22.27
N LEU A 106 -10.40 -3.16 -21.87
CA LEU A 106 -10.31 -1.74 -21.50
C LEU A 106 -10.69 -0.83 -22.68
N LYS A 107 -11.47 0.21 -22.37
CA LYS A 107 -11.97 1.20 -23.36
C LYS A 107 -11.19 2.52 -23.33
N GLY A 108 -10.64 2.91 -22.17
CA GLY A 108 -9.89 4.14 -21.98
C GLY A 108 -8.43 4.05 -22.39
N ARG A 109 -7.73 5.19 -22.40
CA ARG A 109 -6.28 5.24 -22.66
C ARG A 109 -5.52 4.68 -21.46
N LEU A 110 -4.80 3.58 -21.64
CA LEU A 110 -4.03 2.96 -20.58
C LEU A 110 -2.64 3.60 -20.43
N ALA A 111 -2.35 4.11 -19.23
CA ALA A 111 -1.04 4.54 -18.77
C ALA A 111 -0.47 3.50 -17.78
N GLY A 112 0.53 2.72 -18.19
CA GLY A 112 1.18 1.71 -17.36
C GLY A 112 2.49 2.22 -16.75
N ILE A 113 2.69 2.01 -15.45
CA ILE A 113 3.88 2.47 -14.73
C ILE A 113 4.61 1.28 -14.12
N THR A 114 5.89 1.12 -14.47
CA THR A 114 6.77 0.13 -13.85
C THR A 114 8.15 0.72 -13.52
N GLY A 115 8.94 -0.07 -12.81
CA GLY A 115 10.27 0.27 -12.31
C GLY A 115 10.60 -0.53 -11.06
N THR A 116 11.83 -0.43 -10.54
CA THR A 116 12.16 -1.06 -9.26
C THR A 116 11.50 -0.30 -8.11
N ASN A 117 11.60 1.03 -8.12
CA ASN A 117 11.11 1.91 -7.07
C ASN A 117 10.29 3.08 -7.63
N GLY A 118 9.43 3.67 -6.78
CA GLY A 118 8.66 4.87 -7.12
C GLY A 118 7.35 4.63 -7.88
N LYS A 119 7.04 3.36 -8.17
CA LYS A 119 5.84 2.96 -8.94
C LYS A 119 4.56 3.54 -8.34
N SER A 120 4.32 3.31 -7.05
CA SER A 120 3.08 3.72 -6.38
C SER A 120 2.95 5.23 -6.30
N THR A 121 4.03 5.92 -5.92
CA THR A 121 4.05 7.39 -5.86
C THR A 121 3.76 8.01 -7.22
N THR A 122 4.40 7.52 -8.28
CA THR A 122 4.20 8.02 -9.65
C THR A 122 2.78 7.72 -10.14
N THR A 123 2.29 6.50 -9.91
CA THR A 123 0.93 6.05 -10.32
C THR A 123 -0.13 6.92 -9.66
N THR A 124 -0.06 7.10 -8.34
CA THR A 124 -1.02 7.94 -7.61
C THR A 124 -0.92 9.41 -8.01
N LEU A 125 0.29 9.95 -8.14
CA LEU A 125 0.49 11.35 -8.54
C LEU A 125 -0.04 11.62 -9.96
N LEU A 126 0.23 10.73 -10.92
CA LEU A 126 -0.31 10.85 -12.27
C LEU A 126 -1.85 10.83 -12.25
N GLY A 127 -2.45 9.93 -11.48
CA GLY A 127 -3.90 9.91 -11.25
C GLY A 127 -4.43 11.27 -10.76
N ARG A 128 -3.81 11.83 -9.71
CA ARG A 128 -4.19 13.15 -9.16
C ARG A 128 -4.03 14.31 -10.15
N ILE A 129 -2.98 14.27 -10.96
CA ILE A 129 -2.75 15.27 -12.01
C ILE A 129 -3.87 15.22 -13.07
N LEU A 130 -4.25 14.01 -13.49
CA LEU A 130 -5.28 13.81 -14.52
C LEU A 130 -6.67 14.17 -13.99
N GLU A 131 -7.02 13.74 -12.78
CA GLU A 131 -8.24 14.18 -12.08
C GLU A 131 -8.29 15.71 -11.97
N SER A 132 -7.18 16.34 -11.56
CA SER A 132 -7.06 17.80 -11.47
C SER A 132 -7.17 18.50 -12.81
N SER A 133 -6.92 17.80 -13.91
CA SER A 133 -7.05 18.29 -15.29
C SER A 133 -8.44 18.02 -15.89
N GLY A 134 -9.35 17.41 -15.12
CA GLY A 134 -10.73 17.15 -15.53
C GLY A 134 -10.94 15.84 -16.30
N PHE A 135 -9.99 14.91 -16.29
CA PHE A 135 -10.18 13.58 -16.87
C PHE A 135 -10.89 12.64 -15.91
N ASP A 136 -11.85 11.86 -16.41
CA ASP A 136 -12.38 10.72 -15.68
C ASP A 136 -11.30 9.64 -15.60
N THR A 137 -10.72 9.47 -14.42
CA THR A 137 -9.48 8.70 -14.24
C THR A 137 -9.69 7.50 -13.33
N PHE A 138 -9.28 6.33 -13.78
CA PHE A 138 -9.14 5.15 -12.92
C PHE A 138 -7.67 5.00 -12.47
N VAL A 139 -7.44 4.64 -11.21
CA VAL A 139 -6.11 4.34 -10.68
C VAL A 139 -6.13 2.98 -10.01
N GLY A 140 -5.26 2.05 -10.46
CA GLY A 140 -5.22 0.70 -9.90
C GLY A 140 -4.08 -0.17 -10.42
N GLY A 141 -4.31 -1.48 -10.51
CA GLY A 141 -3.33 -2.48 -10.94
C GLY A 141 -2.71 -3.22 -9.76
N ASN A 142 -1.39 -3.10 -9.59
CA ASN A 142 -0.66 -3.72 -8.48
C ASN A 142 -0.87 -3.02 -7.12
N ILE A 143 -1.44 -1.82 -7.14
CA ILE A 143 -1.86 -1.08 -5.95
C ILE A 143 -3.36 -0.82 -6.01
N GLY A 144 -3.99 -0.71 -4.85
CA GLY A 144 -5.40 -0.40 -4.81
C GLY A 144 -6.17 -1.47 -5.58
N VAL A 145 -7.13 -1.04 -6.35
CA VAL A 145 -8.07 -1.90 -7.05
C VAL A 145 -7.40 -2.66 -8.23
N PRO A 146 -7.66 -3.97 -8.43
CA PRO A 146 -7.17 -4.73 -9.60
C PRO A 146 -7.59 -4.09 -10.92
N LEU A 147 -6.75 -4.19 -11.95
CA LEU A 147 -6.94 -3.50 -13.23
C LEU A 147 -8.23 -3.91 -13.93
N LEU A 148 -8.66 -5.17 -13.80
CA LEU A 148 -9.88 -5.69 -14.38
C LEU A 148 -11.14 -4.93 -13.92
N SER A 149 -11.09 -4.30 -12.75
CA SER A 149 -12.20 -3.50 -12.23
C SER A 149 -12.46 -2.22 -13.04
N ALA A 150 -11.52 -1.82 -13.90
CA ALA A 150 -11.69 -0.67 -14.80
C ALA A 150 -12.49 -1.01 -16.08
N VAL A 151 -12.72 -2.30 -16.38
CA VAL A 151 -13.34 -2.73 -17.63
C VAL A 151 -14.82 -2.33 -17.73
N ASP A 152 -15.56 -2.48 -16.64
CA ASP A 152 -17.02 -2.26 -16.61
C ASP A 152 -17.45 -0.94 -15.99
N LEU A 153 -16.52 0.02 -15.88
CA LEU A 153 -16.89 1.37 -15.49
C LEU A 153 -17.90 1.95 -16.49
N ASP A 154 -18.98 2.54 -15.94
CA ASP A 154 -20.02 3.22 -16.70
C ASP A 154 -20.31 4.60 -16.07
N PRO A 155 -19.92 5.72 -16.71
CA PRO A 155 -19.20 5.76 -17.97
C PRO A 155 -17.76 5.19 -17.84
N PRO A 156 -17.15 4.71 -18.94
CA PRO A 156 -15.76 4.29 -18.94
C PRO A 156 -14.82 5.46 -18.58
N ALA A 157 -13.75 5.18 -17.84
CA ALA A 157 -12.70 6.17 -17.59
C ALA A 157 -12.01 6.60 -18.90
N ASP A 158 -11.73 7.90 -19.04
CA ASP A 158 -10.94 8.48 -20.13
C ASP A 158 -9.51 7.94 -20.12
N VAL A 159 -8.92 7.87 -18.92
CA VAL A 159 -7.55 7.43 -18.67
C VAL A 159 -7.52 6.42 -17.54
N ILE A 160 -6.81 5.32 -17.78
CA ILE A 160 -6.62 4.24 -16.81
C ILE A 160 -5.14 4.24 -16.43
N VAL A 161 -4.84 4.60 -15.20
CA VAL A 161 -3.48 4.64 -14.67
C VAL A 161 -3.23 3.36 -13.87
N SER A 162 -2.26 2.55 -14.32
CA SER A 162 -2.00 1.24 -13.75
C SER A 162 -0.57 1.09 -13.26
N GLU A 163 -0.40 0.74 -11.98
CA GLU A 163 0.87 0.25 -11.47
C GLU A 163 1.08 -1.20 -11.94
N LEU A 164 2.24 -1.51 -12.50
CA LEU A 164 2.58 -2.82 -13.05
C LEU A 164 3.86 -3.39 -12.41
N SER A 165 3.74 -4.56 -11.80
CA SER A 165 4.86 -5.36 -11.30
C SER A 165 5.62 -6.07 -12.42
N SER A 166 6.83 -6.56 -12.13
CA SER A 166 7.54 -7.47 -13.06
C SER A 166 6.77 -8.78 -13.26
N PHE A 167 6.13 -9.30 -12.21
CA PHE A 167 5.40 -10.58 -12.25
C PHE A 167 4.15 -10.50 -13.12
N GLN A 168 3.44 -9.38 -13.08
CA GLN A 168 2.31 -9.16 -13.99
C GLN A 168 2.75 -9.06 -15.45
N LEU A 169 3.88 -8.42 -15.71
CA LEU A 169 4.35 -8.18 -17.07
C LEU A 169 4.94 -9.43 -17.74
N GLU A 170 5.59 -10.33 -16.98
CA GLU A 170 6.43 -11.42 -17.51
C GLU A 170 5.72 -12.38 -18.48
N THR A 171 4.40 -12.55 -18.35
CA THR A 171 3.57 -13.42 -19.19
C THR A 171 2.57 -12.69 -20.10
N THR A 172 2.63 -11.36 -20.15
CA THR A 172 1.79 -10.58 -21.10
C THR A 172 2.14 -10.92 -22.54
N THR A 173 1.15 -10.90 -23.43
CA THR A 173 1.34 -11.22 -24.86
C THR A 173 0.87 -10.10 -25.78
N SER A 174 -0.31 -9.54 -25.53
CA SER A 174 -0.91 -8.46 -26.33
C SER A 174 -1.16 -7.19 -25.52
N PHE A 175 -0.87 -7.20 -24.21
CA PHE A 175 -0.96 -6.01 -23.36
C PHE A 175 -0.18 -4.84 -23.97
N ARG A 176 -0.88 -3.72 -24.17
CA ARG A 176 -0.38 -2.55 -24.88
C ARG A 176 -0.87 -1.26 -24.18
N PRO A 177 -0.09 -0.72 -23.25
CA PRO A 177 -0.36 0.62 -22.73
C PRO A 177 -0.09 1.68 -23.80
N HIS A 178 -0.98 2.67 -23.91
CA HIS A 178 -0.77 3.83 -24.77
C HIS A 178 0.39 4.71 -24.27
N VAL A 179 0.52 4.83 -22.94
CA VAL A 179 1.66 5.48 -22.28
C VAL A 179 2.31 4.48 -21.33
N ALA A 180 3.59 4.16 -21.54
CA ALA A 180 4.36 3.26 -20.69
C ALA A 180 5.48 4.04 -19.99
N VAL A 181 5.54 3.97 -18.67
CA VAL A 181 6.56 4.64 -17.85
C VAL A 181 7.50 3.58 -17.27
N LEU A 182 8.81 3.74 -17.51
CA LEU A 182 9.86 2.96 -16.84
C LEU A 182 10.73 3.88 -15.99
N LEU A 183 10.58 3.77 -14.67
CA LEU A 183 11.16 4.71 -13.71
C LEU A 183 12.65 4.50 -13.45
N ASN A 184 13.05 3.27 -13.19
CA ASN A 184 14.42 2.88 -12.82
C ASN A 184 14.54 1.35 -12.81
N LEU A 185 15.77 0.85 -12.92
CA LEU A 185 16.13 -0.56 -12.93
C LEU A 185 17.36 -0.82 -12.06
N SER A 186 17.12 -1.38 -10.87
CA SER A 186 18.15 -1.90 -9.96
C SER A 186 17.81 -3.35 -9.54
N PRO A 187 18.81 -4.16 -9.14
CA PRO A 187 18.59 -5.53 -8.70
C PRO A 187 17.52 -5.63 -7.62
N ASN A 188 16.51 -6.47 -7.85
CA ASN A 188 15.40 -6.74 -6.93
C ASN A 188 14.73 -8.07 -7.32
N HIS A 189 14.07 -8.73 -6.37
CA HIS A 189 13.32 -9.98 -6.58
C HIS A 189 14.10 -11.11 -7.29
N LEU A 190 15.40 -11.25 -6.99
CA LEU A 190 16.25 -12.30 -7.57
C LEU A 190 15.96 -13.72 -7.02
N ASP A 191 15.11 -13.80 -6.00
CA ASP A 191 14.47 -15.02 -5.52
C ASP A 191 13.43 -15.56 -6.51
N ARG A 192 12.85 -14.69 -7.34
CA ARG A 192 11.85 -15.04 -8.35
C ARG A 192 12.33 -14.90 -9.78
N HIS A 193 13.23 -13.95 -10.04
CA HIS A 193 13.86 -13.78 -11.34
C HIS A 193 15.21 -14.50 -11.35
N PRO A 194 15.49 -15.38 -12.32
CA PRO A 194 16.73 -16.16 -12.34
C PRO A 194 18.00 -15.30 -12.50
N SER A 195 17.85 -14.06 -12.97
CA SER A 195 18.92 -13.09 -13.08
C SER A 195 18.38 -11.66 -13.12
N PHE A 196 19.26 -10.68 -12.93
CA PHE A 196 18.90 -9.27 -13.12
C PHE A 196 18.49 -8.96 -14.57
N ASP A 197 19.11 -9.61 -15.56
CA ASP A 197 18.71 -9.47 -16.96
C ASP A 197 17.29 -10.00 -17.21
N ALA A 198 16.91 -11.10 -16.57
CA ALA A 198 15.54 -11.63 -16.64
C ALA A 198 14.52 -10.64 -16.03
N TYR A 199 14.87 -10.00 -14.90
CA TYR A 199 14.06 -8.96 -14.28
C TYR A 199 13.89 -7.73 -15.19
N ILE A 200 14.98 -7.27 -15.82
CA ILE A 200 14.94 -6.18 -16.80
C ILE A 200 14.03 -6.57 -17.98
N ALA A 201 14.21 -7.78 -18.52
CA ALA A 201 13.42 -8.28 -19.64
C ALA A 201 11.93 -8.36 -19.30
N ALA A 202 11.57 -8.82 -18.10
CA ALA A 202 10.18 -8.87 -17.62
C ALA A 202 9.54 -7.47 -17.61
N LYS A 203 10.25 -6.45 -17.08
CA LYS A 203 9.75 -5.06 -17.08
C LYS A 203 9.68 -4.45 -18.47
N ALA A 204 10.66 -4.74 -19.32
CA ALA A 204 10.70 -4.24 -20.69
C ALA A 204 9.50 -4.72 -21.54
N ARG A 205 8.80 -5.79 -21.13
CA ARG A 205 7.58 -6.27 -21.81
C ARG A 205 6.47 -5.21 -21.87
N ILE A 206 6.47 -4.23 -20.97
CA ILE A 206 5.53 -3.09 -21.02
C ILE A 206 5.56 -2.36 -22.38
N PHE A 207 6.69 -2.37 -23.08
CA PHE A 207 6.89 -1.73 -24.37
C PHE A 207 6.67 -2.66 -25.58
N TYR A 208 6.52 -3.97 -25.36
CA TYR A 208 6.65 -5.00 -26.41
C TYR A 208 5.64 -4.82 -27.55
N ASN A 209 4.41 -4.46 -27.21
CA ASN A 209 3.32 -4.26 -28.17
C ASN A 209 3.09 -2.78 -28.52
N GLN A 210 3.89 -1.86 -27.99
CA GLN A 210 3.79 -0.45 -28.35
C GLN A 210 4.22 -0.22 -29.81
N THR A 211 3.58 0.73 -30.44
CA THR A 211 3.81 1.20 -31.81
C THR A 211 4.27 2.66 -31.80
N GLU A 212 4.52 3.24 -32.97
CA GLU A 212 4.91 4.65 -33.13
C GLU A 212 3.81 5.65 -32.72
N ASP A 213 2.57 5.19 -32.52
CA ASP A 213 1.46 6.00 -32.01
C ASP A 213 1.39 6.02 -30.47
N ASP A 214 2.22 5.22 -29.80
CA ASP A 214 2.28 5.13 -28.35
C ASP A 214 3.52 5.86 -27.79
N TYR A 215 3.55 6.04 -26.48
CA TYR A 215 4.61 6.79 -25.79
C TYR A 215 5.34 5.94 -24.75
N ALA A 216 6.66 6.05 -24.73
CA ALA A 216 7.53 5.54 -23.70
C ALA A 216 8.15 6.70 -22.91
N ILE A 217 7.81 6.79 -21.62
CA ILE A 217 8.37 7.75 -20.67
C ILE A 217 9.54 7.09 -19.94
N LEU A 218 10.75 7.61 -20.15
CA LEU A 218 12.00 6.93 -19.80
C LEU A 218 12.93 7.82 -18.97
N ASN A 219 13.52 7.25 -17.92
CA ASN A 219 14.51 7.92 -17.09
C ASN A 219 15.85 8.04 -17.82
N ALA A 220 16.29 9.25 -18.13
CA ALA A 220 17.58 9.50 -18.78
C ALA A 220 18.79 9.47 -17.82
N ASP A 221 18.53 9.39 -16.52
CA ASP A 221 19.56 9.28 -15.48
C ASP A 221 19.88 7.81 -15.12
N ASP A 222 19.06 6.85 -15.55
CA ASP A 222 19.26 5.43 -15.29
C ASP A 222 19.88 4.72 -16.50
N GLU A 223 21.12 4.24 -16.35
CA GLU A 223 21.85 3.56 -17.43
C GLU A 223 21.18 2.28 -17.93
N ASN A 224 20.52 1.53 -17.05
CA ASN A 224 19.84 0.28 -17.44
C ASN A 224 18.56 0.56 -18.22
N VAL A 225 17.85 1.65 -17.88
CA VAL A 225 16.74 2.16 -18.70
C VAL A 225 17.25 2.61 -20.06
N MET A 226 18.35 3.36 -20.11
CA MET A 226 18.92 3.87 -21.36
C MET A 226 19.41 2.76 -22.30
N LYS A 227 19.87 1.62 -21.78
CA LYS A 227 20.23 0.43 -22.59
C LYS A 227 19.03 -0.17 -23.34
N LEU A 228 17.79 0.02 -22.86
CA LEU A 228 16.58 -0.47 -23.52
C LEU A 228 16.08 0.45 -24.64
N VAL A 229 16.45 1.74 -24.61
CA VAL A 229 15.95 2.76 -25.56
C VAL A 229 16.02 2.33 -27.04
N PRO A 230 17.12 1.70 -27.53
CA PRO A 230 17.21 1.32 -28.93
C PRO A 230 16.19 0.26 -29.38
N SER A 231 15.65 -0.56 -28.47
CA SER A 231 14.66 -1.59 -28.80
C SER A 231 13.21 -1.11 -28.72
N ILE A 232 12.98 0.10 -28.19
CA ILE A 232 11.65 0.68 -28.00
C ILE A 232 11.19 1.37 -29.30
N ARG A 233 10.02 0.96 -29.81
CA ARG A 233 9.43 1.48 -31.06
C ARG A 233 8.64 2.77 -30.89
N SER A 234 8.03 2.95 -29.73
CA SER A 234 7.21 4.11 -29.39
C SER A 234 7.99 5.42 -29.37
N GLN A 235 7.23 6.52 -29.36
CA GLN A 235 7.75 7.86 -29.20
C GLN A 235 8.36 7.98 -27.80
N LYS A 236 9.63 8.40 -27.76
CA LYS A 236 10.42 8.44 -26.52
C LYS A 236 10.29 9.83 -25.91
N VAL A 237 9.83 9.90 -24.67
CA VAL A 237 9.83 11.12 -23.86
C VAL A 237 10.70 10.85 -22.66
N PHE A 238 11.76 11.64 -22.53
CA PHE A 238 12.70 11.45 -21.44
C PHE A 238 12.34 12.32 -20.25
N PHE A 239 12.72 11.86 -19.06
CA PHE A 239 12.81 12.72 -17.89
C PHE A 239 14.19 12.63 -17.24
N SER A 240 14.64 13.72 -16.64
CA SER A 240 15.94 13.77 -15.97
C SER A 240 15.97 14.82 -14.89
N ARG A 241 16.49 14.43 -13.73
CA ARG A 241 16.83 15.35 -12.64
C ARG A 241 18.23 15.93 -12.82
N GLN A 242 19.14 15.18 -13.45
CA GLN A 242 20.57 15.52 -13.48
C GLN A 242 21.03 16.22 -14.75
N LYS A 243 20.28 16.09 -15.85
CA LYS A 243 20.68 16.52 -17.20
C LYS A 243 19.62 17.41 -17.80
N GLU A 244 20.06 18.46 -18.50
CA GLU A 244 19.17 19.17 -19.39
C GLU A 244 18.91 18.36 -20.66
N LEU A 245 17.63 18.23 -21.03
CA LEU A 245 17.22 17.38 -22.15
C LEU A 245 16.82 18.21 -23.36
N ALA A 246 17.21 17.78 -24.56
CA ALA A 246 16.75 18.41 -25.80
C ALA A 246 15.22 18.32 -25.98
N SER A 247 14.60 17.28 -25.43
CA SER A 247 13.15 17.08 -25.38
C SER A 247 12.81 16.20 -24.17
N GLY A 248 11.75 16.53 -23.44
CA GLY A 248 11.34 15.83 -22.22
C GLY A 248 10.99 16.75 -21.06
N VAL A 249 10.95 16.18 -19.85
CA VAL A 249 10.74 16.91 -18.60
C VAL A 249 12.02 16.85 -17.75
N PHE A 250 12.63 17.98 -17.43
CA PHE A 250 13.91 17.98 -16.72
C PHE A 250 14.08 19.17 -15.79
N VAL A 251 15.08 19.08 -14.92
CA VAL A 251 15.45 20.17 -14.01
C VAL A 251 16.54 21.04 -14.66
N SER A 252 16.32 22.36 -14.69
CA SER A 252 17.34 23.37 -15.01
C SER A 252 17.37 24.40 -13.89
N GLY A 253 18.48 24.45 -13.15
CA GLY A 253 18.56 25.19 -11.89
C GLY A 253 17.52 24.68 -10.89
N GLU A 254 16.64 25.58 -10.44
CA GLU A 254 15.53 25.25 -9.52
C GLU A 254 14.18 25.09 -10.25
N THR A 255 14.17 25.08 -11.58
CA THR A 255 12.94 25.00 -12.38
C THR A 255 12.80 23.65 -13.06
N VAL A 256 11.61 23.06 -12.99
CA VAL A 256 11.21 21.91 -13.81
C VAL A 256 10.66 22.43 -15.14
N LEU A 257 11.33 22.07 -16.23
CA LEU A 257 10.99 22.47 -17.59
C LEU A 257 10.38 21.28 -18.35
N TYR A 258 9.37 21.57 -19.17
CA TYR A 258 8.91 20.70 -20.23
C TYR A 258 9.34 21.27 -21.57
N ARG A 259 10.06 20.48 -22.38
CA ARG A 259 10.56 20.88 -23.69
C ARG A 259 10.12 19.87 -24.75
N ILE A 260 9.52 20.35 -25.83
CA ILE A 260 9.21 19.55 -27.01
C ILE A 260 9.33 20.41 -28.27
N HIS A 261 10.15 19.98 -29.23
CA HIS A 261 10.48 20.76 -30.42
C HIS A 261 10.94 22.20 -30.07
N ASN A 262 10.14 23.21 -30.45
CA ASN A 262 10.43 24.63 -30.20
C ASN A 262 9.64 25.20 -29.01
N LEU A 263 8.89 24.35 -28.29
CA LEU A 263 8.16 24.74 -27.10
C LEU A 263 9.00 24.42 -25.86
N GLU A 264 9.13 25.42 -24.98
CA GLU A 264 9.69 25.25 -23.64
C GLU A 264 8.76 25.93 -22.64
N VAL A 265 8.36 25.18 -21.61
CA VAL A 265 7.41 25.64 -20.59
C VAL A 265 7.97 25.35 -19.20
N PRO A 266 8.05 26.35 -18.32
CA PRO A 266 8.29 26.12 -16.90
C PRO A 266 7.06 25.52 -16.24
N LEU A 267 7.11 24.24 -15.92
CA LEU A 267 6.01 23.53 -15.27
C LEU A 267 5.86 23.99 -13.82
N MET A 268 6.95 23.98 -13.04
CA MET A 268 6.96 24.32 -11.60
C MET A 268 8.39 24.59 -11.10
N GLN A 269 8.53 25.08 -9.88
CA GLN A 269 9.83 25.11 -9.19
C GLN A 269 10.05 23.76 -8.48
N THR A 270 11.30 23.34 -8.31
CA THR A 270 11.64 22.14 -7.53
C THR A 270 11.15 22.27 -6.08
N GLY A 271 11.18 23.48 -5.53
CA GLY A 271 10.64 23.80 -4.20
C GLY A 271 9.11 23.71 -4.08
N ASP A 272 8.37 23.54 -5.19
CA ASP A 272 6.93 23.23 -5.13
C ASP A 272 6.67 21.77 -4.72
N VAL A 273 7.67 20.89 -4.86
CA VAL A 273 7.57 19.46 -4.52
C VAL A 273 7.73 19.28 -3.01
N ARG A 274 6.65 18.93 -2.33
CA ARG A 274 6.65 18.69 -0.87
C ARG A 274 7.19 17.32 -0.46
N LEU A 275 7.32 16.40 -1.42
CA LEU A 275 7.82 15.06 -1.15
C LEU A 275 9.32 15.11 -0.86
N LEU A 276 9.74 14.49 0.24
CA LEU A 276 11.15 14.46 0.63
C LEU A 276 11.99 13.53 -0.25
N GLY A 277 13.23 13.93 -0.48
CA GLY A 277 14.25 13.13 -1.16
C GLY A 277 14.27 13.30 -2.68
N GLU A 278 15.48 13.28 -3.26
CA GLU A 278 15.70 13.50 -4.70
C GLU A 278 14.97 12.48 -5.59
N PHE A 279 14.81 11.25 -5.12
CA PHE A 279 14.08 10.20 -5.85
C PHE A 279 12.58 10.52 -5.99
N ASN A 280 12.00 11.35 -5.11
CA ASN A 280 10.62 11.77 -5.26
C ASN A 280 10.47 12.88 -6.30
N LEU A 281 11.49 13.71 -6.48
CA LEU A 281 11.54 14.63 -7.63
C LEU A 281 11.55 13.83 -8.93
N GLU A 282 12.31 12.74 -9.04
CA GLU A 282 12.28 11.85 -10.21
C GLU A 282 10.87 11.28 -10.48
N ASN A 283 10.14 10.86 -9.44
CA ASN A 283 8.74 10.42 -9.56
C ASN A 283 7.83 11.54 -10.10
N VAL A 284 8.02 12.78 -9.63
CA VAL A 284 7.28 13.97 -10.10
C VAL A 284 7.58 14.26 -11.57
N LEU A 285 8.85 14.18 -11.99
CA LEU A 285 9.24 14.40 -13.39
C LEU A 285 8.60 13.34 -14.30
N ALA A 286 8.64 12.07 -13.90
CA ALA A 286 8.03 10.97 -14.64
C ALA A 286 6.50 11.12 -14.77
N ALA A 287 5.81 11.42 -13.66
CA ALA A 287 4.37 11.64 -13.66
C ALA A 287 3.99 12.87 -14.52
N SER A 288 4.77 13.95 -14.42
CA SER A 288 4.55 15.17 -15.22
C SER A 288 4.76 14.92 -16.71
N ALA A 289 5.79 14.14 -17.09
CA ALA A 289 6.04 13.77 -18.48
C ALA A 289 4.88 12.94 -19.06
N ALA A 290 4.41 11.93 -18.32
CA ALA A 290 3.25 11.14 -18.73
C ALA A 290 1.98 12.01 -18.84
N ALA A 291 1.76 12.91 -17.89
CA ALA A 291 0.61 13.81 -17.89
C ALA A 291 0.63 14.79 -19.08
N CYS A 292 1.78 15.36 -19.42
CA CYS A 292 1.92 16.25 -20.58
C CYS A 292 1.53 15.54 -21.88
N VAL A 293 1.98 14.30 -22.06
CA VAL A 293 1.64 13.46 -23.22
C VAL A 293 0.16 13.12 -23.27
N LEU A 294 -0.47 12.89 -22.11
CA LEU A 294 -1.89 12.59 -22.02
C LEU A 294 -2.81 13.81 -22.23
N GLY A 295 -2.22 15.01 -22.31
CA GLY A 295 -2.93 16.28 -22.54
C GLY A 295 -3.39 16.98 -21.26
N ALA A 296 -2.75 16.72 -20.12
CA ALA A 296 -3.03 17.42 -18.87
C ALA A 296 -2.71 18.92 -18.96
N ASP A 297 -3.52 19.74 -18.31
CA ASP A 297 -3.29 21.18 -18.22
C ASP A 297 -2.07 21.49 -17.34
N PHE A 298 -1.19 22.39 -17.78
CA PHE A 298 0.05 22.69 -17.06
C PHE A 298 -0.20 23.32 -15.68
N ALA A 299 -1.27 24.10 -15.51
CA ALA A 299 -1.61 24.66 -14.20
C ALA A 299 -2.17 23.57 -13.26
N ALA A 300 -2.93 22.61 -13.80
CA ALA A 300 -3.38 21.43 -13.06
C ALA A 300 -2.20 20.54 -12.62
N ILE A 301 -1.19 20.31 -13.48
CA ILE A 301 0.04 19.60 -13.10
C ILE A 301 0.69 20.29 -11.89
N ARG A 302 0.92 21.61 -11.98
CA ARG A 302 1.57 22.39 -10.90
C ARG A 302 0.77 22.32 -9.60
N ARG A 303 -0.55 22.50 -9.66
CA ARG A 303 -1.42 22.45 -8.49
C ARG A 303 -1.39 21.07 -7.83
N ALA A 304 -1.60 20.01 -8.61
CA ALA A 304 -1.62 18.65 -8.10
C ALA A 304 -0.29 18.27 -7.44
N VAL A 305 0.86 18.62 -8.04
CA VAL A 305 2.17 18.34 -7.44
C VAL A 305 2.36 19.09 -6.12
N ARG A 306 1.96 20.37 -6.04
CA ARG A 306 2.10 21.17 -4.82
C ARG A 306 1.22 20.65 -3.67
N GLU A 307 0.04 20.13 -4.01
CA GLU A 307 -0.94 19.60 -3.04
C GLU A 307 -0.68 18.13 -2.66
N PHE A 308 0.11 17.41 -3.45
CA PHE A 308 0.35 15.99 -3.23
C PHE A 308 1.25 15.76 -2.00
N GLY A 309 0.62 15.32 -0.91
CA GLY A 309 1.29 14.99 0.36
C GLY A 309 1.97 13.62 0.40
N GLY A 310 2.01 12.88 -0.70
CA GLY A 310 2.59 11.54 -0.78
C GLY A 310 1.55 10.42 -0.74
N VAL A 311 2.04 9.19 -0.63
CA VAL A 311 1.22 7.99 -0.49
C VAL A 311 1.24 7.58 0.98
N GLU A 312 0.08 7.19 1.52
CA GLU A 312 -0.03 6.72 2.90
C GLU A 312 1.01 5.63 3.19
N HIS A 313 1.66 5.70 4.35
CA HIS A 313 2.72 4.77 4.78
C HIS A 313 4.01 4.76 3.93
N ARG A 314 4.23 5.74 3.03
CA ARG A 314 5.47 5.91 2.26
C ARG A 314 6.10 7.28 2.49
N LEU A 315 7.01 7.37 3.46
CA LEU A 315 7.54 8.65 3.97
C LEU A 315 6.43 9.70 4.16
N GLU A 316 5.27 9.26 4.66
CA GLU A 316 4.10 10.10 4.88
C GLU A 316 4.38 11.02 6.06
N PHE A 317 4.38 12.34 5.83
CA PHE A 317 4.40 13.30 6.92
C PHE A 317 3.09 13.19 7.72
N VAL A 318 3.20 12.86 8.99
CA VAL A 318 2.04 12.69 9.87
C VAL A 318 1.68 13.99 10.55
N ARG A 319 2.65 14.59 11.27
CA ARG A 319 2.46 15.80 12.07
C ARG A 319 3.80 16.32 12.61
N GLU A 320 3.85 17.62 12.89
CA GLU A 320 4.88 18.25 13.72
C GLU A 320 4.37 18.38 15.18
N ILE A 321 5.17 17.96 16.16
CA ILE A 321 4.89 18.12 17.60
C ILE A 321 6.11 18.76 18.26
N ARG A 322 5.96 19.96 18.84
CA ARG A 322 7.06 20.71 19.50
C ARG A 322 8.31 20.87 18.60
N GLY A 323 8.13 21.15 17.32
CA GLY A 323 9.24 21.27 16.36
C GLY A 323 9.84 19.94 15.89
N VAL A 324 9.26 18.79 16.25
CA VAL A 324 9.71 17.46 15.82
C VAL A 324 8.76 16.92 14.77
N ASP A 325 9.28 16.53 13.61
CA ASP A 325 8.49 15.97 12.53
C ASP A 325 8.35 14.45 12.66
N PHE A 326 7.14 13.93 12.48
CA PHE A 326 6.85 12.50 12.51
C PHE A 326 6.55 11.99 11.10
N TYR A 327 7.33 11.00 10.63
CA TYR A 327 7.17 10.39 9.32
C TYR A 327 6.81 8.90 9.44
N ASN A 328 5.78 8.51 8.69
CA ASN A 328 5.29 7.15 8.58
C ASN A 328 5.76 6.51 7.27
N ASP A 329 6.73 5.62 7.36
CA ASP A 329 7.21 4.80 6.25
C ASP A 329 7.04 3.31 6.57
N SER A 330 5.90 2.93 7.16
CA SER A 330 5.60 1.55 7.53
C SER A 330 5.71 0.56 6.36
N LYS A 331 5.59 1.02 5.11
CA LYS A 331 5.79 0.22 3.89
C LYS A 331 7.25 -0.17 3.65
N ALA A 332 8.23 0.44 4.33
CA ALA A 332 9.63 0.02 4.28
C ALA A 332 9.85 -1.31 5.00
N THR A 333 9.37 -2.40 4.39
CA THR A 333 9.44 -3.78 4.93
C THR A 333 10.71 -4.52 4.51
N SER A 334 11.72 -3.80 4.02
CA SER A 334 13.03 -4.31 3.64
C SER A 334 14.15 -3.33 4.00
N VAL A 335 15.36 -3.85 4.16
CA VAL A 335 16.56 -3.07 4.48
C VAL A 335 16.83 -1.99 3.43
N ASP A 336 16.69 -2.31 2.14
CA ASP A 336 16.88 -1.34 1.05
C ASP A 336 15.85 -0.21 1.07
N ALA A 337 14.60 -0.51 1.42
CA ALA A 337 13.55 0.50 1.51
C ALA A 337 13.85 1.49 2.64
N THR A 338 14.24 0.99 3.82
CA THR A 338 14.67 1.82 4.94
C THR A 338 15.93 2.62 4.61
N ALA A 339 16.91 2.01 3.94
CA ALA A 339 18.13 2.69 3.51
C ALA A 339 17.79 3.89 2.60
N LYS A 340 16.90 3.68 1.64
CA LYS A 340 16.41 4.74 0.75
C LYS A 340 15.65 5.83 1.52
N ALA A 341 14.80 5.45 2.46
CA ALA A 341 14.06 6.39 3.30
C ALA A 341 15.00 7.31 4.11
N LEU A 342 16.06 6.75 4.69
CA LEU A 342 17.07 7.51 5.44
C LEU A 342 17.81 8.55 4.58
N THR A 343 17.95 8.33 3.27
CA THR A 343 18.59 9.33 2.39
C THR A 343 17.79 10.61 2.24
N ALA A 344 16.50 10.62 2.61
CA ALA A 344 15.64 11.79 2.57
C ALA A 344 15.92 12.81 3.70
N PHE A 345 16.74 12.43 4.70
CA PHE A 345 17.03 13.25 5.87
C PHE A 345 18.55 13.46 6.03
N GLU A 346 18.97 14.69 6.29
CA GLU A 346 20.39 15.02 6.46
C GLU A 346 20.94 14.57 7.83
N SER A 347 20.19 14.81 8.90
CA SER A 347 20.55 14.38 10.27
C SER A 347 19.35 14.46 11.22
N GLY A 348 19.55 14.06 12.48
CA GLY A 348 18.54 14.24 13.54
C GLY A 348 17.45 13.15 13.59
N VAL A 349 17.66 12.00 12.95
CA VAL A 349 16.63 10.97 12.84
C VAL A 349 16.61 10.06 14.08
N HIS A 350 15.45 9.92 14.71
CA HIS A 350 15.10 8.85 15.65
C HIS A 350 14.42 7.74 14.87
N LEU A 351 15.16 6.67 14.55
CA LEU A 351 14.73 5.64 13.63
C LEU A 351 14.07 4.47 14.37
N ILE A 352 12.83 4.12 14.01
CA ILE A 352 12.16 2.94 14.53
C ILE A 352 12.36 1.77 13.55
N LEU A 353 13.05 0.72 14.01
CA LEU A 353 13.34 -0.51 13.27
C LEU A 353 12.65 -1.72 13.91
N GLY A 354 12.32 -2.72 13.10
CA GLY A 354 11.95 -4.04 13.61
C GLY A 354 10.56 -4.52 13.22
N GLY A 355 10.27 -5.75 13.65
CA GLY A 355 9.16 -6.57 13.18
C GLY A 355 9.61 -8.01 12.94
N LYS A 356 8.91 -8.74 12.06
CA LYS A 356 9.31 -10.08 11.61
C LYS A 356 10.36 -9.99 10.52
N ASP A 357 11.54 -10.51 10.84
CA ASP A 357 12.70 -10.62 9.97
C ASP A 357 12.39 -11.41 8.69
N LYS A 358 13.00 -10.99 7.58
CA LYS A 358 12.91 -11.65 6.26
C LYS A 358 14.21 -12.33 5.85
N GLY A 359 15.23 -12.36 6.72
CA GLY A 359 16.49 -13.06 6.48
C GLY A 359 17.62 -12.18 5.94
N ALA A 360 17.31 -11.05 5.30
CA ALA A 360 18.30 -10.11 4.78
C ALA A 360 19.15 -9.48 5.90
N PRO A 361 20.45 -9.22 5.68
CA PRO A 361 21.30 -8.56 6.66
C PRO A 361 20.95 -7.07 6.80
N TYR A 362 20.97 -6.55 8.03
CA TYR A 362 20.80 -5.13 8.36
C TYR A 362 22.09 -4.33 8.23
N THR A 363 23.24 -5.01 8.10
CA THR A 363 24.56 -4.39 7.96
C THR A 363 24.67 -3.28 6.90
N PRO A 364 23.94 -3.27 5.76
CA PRO A 364 23.97 -2.15 4.81
C PRO A 364 23.52 -0.81 5.41
N LEU A 365 22.70 -0.81 6.47
CA LEU A 365 22.24 0.44 7.11
C LEU A 365 23.35 1.14 7.88
N ARG A 366 24.39 0.41 8.32
CA ARG A 366 25.42 0.93 9.26
C ARG A 366 26.06 2.23 8.79
N SER A 367 26.32 2.37 7.49
CA SER A 367 26.94 3.58 6.92
C SER A 367 26.01 4.80 6.98
N LEU A 368 24.70 4.58 6.89
CA LEU A 368 23.70 5.66 6.93
C LEU A 368 23.38 6.11 8.36
N LEU A 369 23.48 5.19 9.33
CA LEU A 369 23.14 5.48 10.73
C LEU A 369 24.10 6.51 11.34
N LYS A 370 25.41 6.35 11.12
CA LYS A 370 26.45 7.10 11.82
C LYS A 370 26.31 8.62 11.68
N ASP A 371 25.94 9.08 10.49
CA ASP A 371 25.92 10.51 10.17
C ASP A 371 24.51 11.12 10.32
N ARG A 372 23.46 10.29 10.27
CA ARG A 372 22.07 10.75 10.13
C ARG A 372 21.19 10.48 11.35
N VAL A 373 21.49 9.42 12.09
CA VAL A 373 20.59 8.86 13.11
C VAL A 373 21.10 9.16 14.51
N ARG A 374 20.21 9.71 15.35
CA ARG A 374 20.45 9.95 16.79
C ARG A 374 20.46 8.64 17.55
N GLU A 375 19.42 7.83 17.32
CA GLU A 375 19.21 6.53 17.95
C GLU A 375 18.33 5.64 17.07
N VAL A 376 18.49 4.34 17.28
CA VAL A 376 17.65 3.29 16.68
C VAL A 376 16.79 2.68 17.78
N LEU A 377 15.47 2.85 17.69
CA LEU A 377 14.50 2.23 18.58
C LEU A 377 14.02 0.91 17.95
N VAL A 378 14.39 -0.22 18.55
CA VAL A 378 14.09 -1.54 17.99
C VAL A 378 12.81 -2.13 18.58
N ILE A 379 11.96 -2.69 17.72
CA ILE A 379 10.67 -3.31 18.06
C ILE A 379 10.55 -4.73 17.49
N GLY A 380 9.58 -5.51 17.99
CA GLY A 380 9.18 -6.77 17.36
C GLY A 380 10.13 -7.96 17.56
N ALA A 381 10.00 -8.97 16.71
CA ALA A 381 10.72 -10.24 16.84
C ALA A 381 12.21 -10.15 16.43
N ALA A 382 12.56 -9.23 15.51
CA ALA A 382 13.91 -9.10 14.97
C ALA A 382 14.90 -8.34 15.89
N ARG A 383 14.49 -7.90 17.09
CA ARG A 383 15.26 -6.98 17.94
C ARG A 383 16.68 -7.45 18.22
N GLU A 384 16.85 -8.69 18.67
CA GLU A 384 18.17 -9.22 19.02
C GLU A 384 19.14 -9.21 17.83
N ARG A 385 18.66 -9.60 16.64
CA ARG A 385 19.45 -9.60 15.41
C ARG A 385 19.82 -8.18 14.99
N ILE A 386 18.87 -7.25 15.03
CA ILE A 386 19.10 -5.83 14.68
C ILE A 386 20.13 -5.22 15.64
N ILE A 387 20.00 -5.45 16.95
CA ILE A 387 20.95 -4.98 17.97
C ILE A 387 22.35 -5.50 17.66
N SER A 388 22.47 -6.80 17.38
CA SER A 388 23.76 -7.44 17.08
C SER A 388 24.41 -6.87 15.82
N GLU A 389 23.67 -6.82 14.70
CA GLU A 389 24.21 -6.41 13.40
C GLU A 389 24.48 -4.90 13.30
N LEU A 390 23.76 -4.06 14.05
CA LEU A 390 23.90 -2.61 14.03
C LEU A 390 24.71 -2.06 15.22
N SER A 391 25.21 -2.94 16.10
CA SER A 391 26.02 -2.55 17.25
C SER A 391 27.19 -1.63 16.86
N GLY A 392 27.32 -0.52 17.57
CA GLY A 392 28.36 0.50 17.34
C GLY A 392 28.13 1.42 16.13
N ALA A 393 27.02 1.29 15.39
CA ALA A 393 26.67 2.21 14.29
C ALA A 393 25.87 3.45 14.75
N ALA A 394 25.05 3.30 15.79
CA ALA A 394 24.32 4.38 16.48
C ALA A 394 23.97 3.91 17.91
N GLU A 395 23.43 4.79 18.76
CA GLU A 395 22.77 4.35 20.00
C GLU A 395 21.58 3.46 19.65
N ILE A 396 21.43 2.31 20.32
CA ILE A 396 20.31 1.39 20.10
C ILE A 396 19.52 1.27 21.40
N VAL A 397 18.22 1.49 21.31
CA VAL A 397 17.26 1.38 22.42
C VAL A 397 16.32 0.22 22.12
N ASP A 398 16.32 -0.80 22.97
CA ASP A 398 15.31 -1.88 22.90
C ASP A 398 13.97 -1.37 23.44
N ALA A 399 13.05 -1.05 22.54
CA ALA A 399 11.74 -0.52 22.87
C ALA A 399 10.67 -1.62 23.00
N GLY A 400 10.93 -2.83 22.49
CA GLY A 400 9.97 -3.94 22.50
C GLY A 400 8.81 -3.78 21.51
N ASP A 401 8.06 -2.69 21.64
CA ASP A 401 6.85 -2.38 20.88
C ASP A 401 6.82 -0.93 20.34
N LEU A 402 5.90 -0.70 19.39
CA LEU A 402 5.78 0.57 18.69
C LEU A 402 5.33 1.72 19.58
N GLU A 403 4.49 1.46 20.58
CA GLU A 403 4.01 2.49 21.51
C GLU A 403 5.16 3.04 22.37
N THR A 404 5.98 2.14 22.90
CA THR A 404 7.17 2.48 23.67
C THR A 404 8.19 3.19 22.78
N ALA A 405 8.42 2.72 21.56
CA ALA A 405 9.34 3.38 20.63
C ALA A 405 8.89 4.83 20.31
N VAL A 406 7.61 5.04 19.98
CA VAL A 406 7.07 6.38 19.66
C VAL A 406 7.16 7.31 20.87
N ARG A 407 6.81 6.82 22.07
CA ARG A 407 6.92 7.60 23.32
C ARG A 407 8.37 7.99 23.61
N THR A 408 9.30 7.02 23.56
CA THR A 408 10.72 7.26 23.86
C THR A 408 11.34 8.23 22.87
N ALA A 409 11.04 8.09 21.57
CA ALA A 409 11.50 9.03 20.55
C ALA A 409 10.98 10.46 20.82
N ALA A 410 9.68 10.61 21.14
CA ALA A 410 9.09 11.91 21.43
C ALA A 410 9.58 12.59 22.72
N GLU A 411 10.11 11.82 23.67
CA GLU A 411 10.74 12.32 24.89
C GLU A 411 12.19 12.78 24.66
N ARG A 412 12.90 12.12 23.74
CA ARG A 412 14.33 12.37 23.47
C ARG A 412 14.58 13.37 22.32
N ALA A 413 13.65 13.47 21.38
CA ALA A 413 13.75 14.35 20.22
C ALA A 413 13.71 15.84 20.60
N LYS A 414 14.45 16.66 19.86
CA LYS A 414 14.53 18.12 20.02
C LYS A 414 13.93 18.81 18.80
N PRO A 415 13.53 20.09 18.90
CA PRO A 415 13.08 20.85 17.74
C PRO A 415 14.09 20.77 16.58
N GLY A 416 13.61 20.42 15.39
CA GLY A 416 14.39 20.13 14.19
C GLY A 416 14.78 18.66 13.99
N ASP A 417 14.61 17.79 14.99
CA ASP A 417 14.79 16.34 14.84
C ASP A 417 13.56 15.71 14.16
N VAL A 418 13.74 14.46 13.70
CA VAL A 418 12.71 13.68 12.99
C VAL A 418 12.49 12.35 13.69
N VAL A 419 11.23 11.92 13.85
CA VAL A 419 10.88 10.54 14.23
C VAL A 419 10.41 9.78 13.00
N LEU A 420 11.16 8.75 12.61
CA LEU A 420 10.91 7.99 11.38
C LEU A 420 10.56 6.53 11.71
N LEU A 421 9.35 6.10 11.34
CA LEU A 421 9.01 4.68 11.27
C LEU A 421 9.42 4.13 9.90
N ALA A 422 10.57 3.46 9.81
CA ALA A 422 11.03 2.79 8.58
C ALA A 422 11.59 1.40 8.93
N PRO A 423 10.73 0.39 9.15
CA PRO A 423 11.02 -0.75 10.02
C PRO A 423 12.02 -1.77 9.50
N ALA A 424 12.34 -1.79 8.19
CA ALA A 424 13.15 -2.80 7.51
C ALA A 424 12.62 -4.25 7.60
N CYS A 425 11.51 -4.47 8.29
CA CYS A 425 10.91 -5.78 8.58
C CYS A 425 9.44 -5.85 8.15
N SER A 426 8.96 -7.08 7.92
CA SER A 426 7.53 -7.32 7.83
C SER A 426 6.84 -7.09 9.18
N SER A 427 5.52 -6.89 9.19
CA SER A 427 4.76 -6.45 10.37
C SER A 427 4.08 -7.59 11.14
N PHE A 428 4.13 -8.82 10.62
CA PHE A 428 3.24 -9.92 11.01
C PHE A 428 3.48 -10.52 12.39
N ASP A 429 4.53 -10.09 13.09
CA ASP A 429 4.80 -10.46 14.48
C ASP A 429 3.93 -9.68 15.47
N GLN A 430 3.65 -8.40 15.19
CA GLN A 430 2.92 -7.50 16.10
C GLN A 430 1.64 -6.91 15.49
N PHE A 431 1.44 -7.04 14.17
CA PHE A 431 0.37 -6.38 13.42
C PHE A 431 -0.21 -7.27 12.32
N GLN A 432 -1.42 -6.96 11.86
CA GLN A 432 -2.09 -7.70 10.79
C GLN A 432 -1.38 -7.53 9.43
N ASN A 433 -0.91 -6.32 9.13
CA ASN A 433 -0.19 -5.92 7.92
C ASN A 433 0.53 -4.59 8.18
N PHE A 434 1.26 -4.08 7.18
CA PHE A 434 2.04 -2.85 7.34
C PHE A 434 1.13 -1.61 7.44
N GLU A 435 -0.05 -1.63 6.82
CA GLU A 435 -1.06 -0.58 6.94
C GLU A 435 -1.54 -0.47 8.39
N HIS A 436 -1.88 -1.60 9.01
CA HIS A 436 -2.27 -1.65 10.42
C HIS A 436 -1.15 -1.06 11.31
N ARG A 437 0.10 -1.45 11.08
CA ARG A 437 1.26 -0.86 11.79
C ARG A 437 1.37 0.65 11.57
N GLY A 438 1.20 1.11 10.33
CA GLY A 438 1.25 2.53 9.96
C GLY A 438 0.10 3.34 10.54
N LYS A 439 -1.10 2.75 10.67
CA LYS A 439 -2.27 3.36 11.33
C LYS A 439 -2.03 3.50 12.83
N VAL A 440 -1.56 2.44 13.48
CA VAL A 440 -1.21 2.47 14.91
C VAL A 440 -0.15 3.55 15.19
N PHE A 441 0.86 3.70 14.32
CA PHE A 441 1.83 4.79 14.42
C PHE A 441 1.15 6.17 14.39
N LYS A 442 0.25 6.42 13.42
CA LYS A 442 -0.48 7.70 13.33
C LYS A 442 -1.36 7.97 14.53
N GLU A 443 -2.05 6.94 15.04
CA GLU A 443 -2.85 7.04 16.25
C GLU A 443 -2.00 7.37 17.48
N LEU A 444 -0.81 6.78 17.61
CA LEU A 444 0.15 7.08 18.67
C LEU A 444 0.63 8.54 18.58
N VAL A 445 1.00 9.01 17.40
CA VAL A 445 1.42 10.40 17.16
C VAL A 445 0.28 11.38 17.46
N GLN A 446 -0.95 11.04 17.08
CA GLN A 446 -2.12 11.86 17.37
C GLN A 446 -2.38 11.93 18.89
N ARG A 447 -2.27 10.81 19.61
CA ARG A 447 -2.36 10.78 21.08
C ARG A 447 -1.29 11.65 21.75
N LEU A 448 -0.06 11.64 21.23
CA LEU A 448 1.00 12.53 21.73
C LEU A 448 0.64 14.00 21.54
N ALA A 449 0.12 14.39 20.38
CA ALA A 449 -0.28 15.76 20.10
C ALA A 449 -1.43 16.24 21.01
N GLU A 450 -2.38 15.36 21.33
CA GLU A 450 -3.47 15.69 22.25
C GLU A 450 -3.00 15.91 23.69
N VAL A 451 -2.05 15.09 24.14
CA VAL A 451 -1.42 15.25 25.47
C VAL A 451 -0.64 16.56 25.53
N ASP A 452 0.08 16.90 24.47
CA ASP A 452 0.84 18.15 24.36
C ASP A 452 -0.08 19.38 24.39
N ALA A 453 -1.16 19.37 23.59
CA ALA A 453 -2.14 20.45 23.58
C ALA A 453 -2.85 20.67 24.93
N ARG A 454 -3.03 19.61 25.74
CA ARG A 454 -3.57 19.71 27.11
C ARG A 454 -2.55 20.33 28.07
N ARG A 455 -1.28 19.93 28.00
CA ARG A 455 -0.20 20.53 28.80
C ARG A 455 -0.05 22.04 28.53
N ASP A 456 -0.19 22.46 27.28
CA ASP A 456 -0.16 23.87 26.91
C ASP A 456 -1.36 24.68 27.43
N LYS A 457 -2.55 24.06 27.48
CA LYS A 457 -3.74 24.69 28.08
C LYS A 457 -3.60 24.80 29.59
N ASP A 458 -3.17 23.75 30.27
CA ASP A 458 -2.99 23.75 31.72
C ASP A 458 -1.87 24.73 32.14
N SER A 459 -0.76 24.79 31.40
CA SER A 459 0.32 25.75 31.67
C SER A 459 -0.12 27.22 31.47
N ARG A 460 -0.96 27.50 30.47
CA ARG A 460 -1.59 28.83 30.27
C ARG A 460 -2.60 29.19 31.36
N ILE A 461 -3.34 28.21 31.89
CA ILE A 461 -4.26 28.42 33.02
C ILE A 461 -3.48 28.77 34.29
N TYR A 462 -2.36 28.10 34.56
CA TYR A 462 -1.49 28.39 35.71
C TYR A 462 -0.76 29.75 35.62
N LEU A 463 -0.44 30.23 34.41
CA LEU A 463 0.18 31.56 34.20
C LEU A 463 -0.83 32.73 34.26
N SER A 464 -2.13 32.45 34.36
CA SER A 464 -3.21 33.46 34.36
C SER A 464 -3.81 33.78 35.73
N GLN A 465 -3.30 33.20 36.83
CA GLN A 465 -3.72 33.57 38.18
C GLN A 465 -2.80 34.67 38.76
N PRO A 466 -3.33 35.83 39.22
CA PRO A 466 -2.50 36.83 39.88
C PRO A 466 -2.00 36.28 41.22
N ILE A 467 -0.68 36.30 41.43
CA ILE A 467 -0.06 36.08 42.73
C ILE A 467 -0.42 37.27 43.63
N GLY A 468 -1.49 37.13 44.42
CA GLY A 468 -1.83 38.07 45.49
C GLY A 468 -0.92 37.88 46.70
N ALA A 469 0.17 38.64 46.76
CA ALA A 469 1.02 38.74 47.94
C ALA A 469 0.32 39.58 49.03
N SER A 470 -0.14 38.91 50.08
CA SER A 470 -0.54 39.55 51.35
C SER A 470 0.70 40.01 52.10
N ILE A 471 0.98 41.31 52.12
CA ILE A 471 1.81 41.96 53.14
C ILE A 471 0.98 43.01 53.84
N ALA A 472 0.60 42.72 55.08
CA ALA A 472 0.00 43.64 56.01
C ALA A 472 1.06 44.59 56.59
N ARG A 473 0.84 45.90 56.48
CA ARG A 473 1.31 46.88 57.47
C ARG A 473 0.21 47.91 57.69
N ALA A 474 -0.32 47.89 58.91
CA ALA A 474 -1.16 48.94 59.49
C ALA A 474 -0.26 50.07 60.03
N GLY A 475 -0.71 51.31 59.87
CA GLY A 475 -0.04 52.49 60.44
C GLY A 475 -0.71 53.79 60.03
N GLU A 476 -1.74 54.16 60.79
CA GLU A 476 -2.17 55.51 61.22
C GLU A 476 -2.44 56.62 60.17
N GLY A 477 -3.61 57.27 60.32
CA GLY A 477 -4.14 58.32 59.44
C GLY A 477 -3.73 59.77 59.79
N PRO A 478 -4.62 60.77 59.59
CA PRO A 478 -4.65 61.73 58.46
C PRO A 478 -4.41 63.20 58.95
N PRO A 479 -4.41 64.32 58.16
CA PRO A 479 -5.50 64.76 57.26
C PRO A 479 -5.14 65.55 55.96
N SER A 480 -6.14 65.57 55.05
CA SER A 480 -6.68 66.56 54.08
C SER A 480 -5.96 67.93 53.80
N PRO A 481 -6.50 68.80 52.90
CA PRO A 481 -6.83 68.67 51.47
C PRO A 481 -6.30 69.87 50.63
N ASP A 482 -5.96 69.68 49.35
CA ASP A 482 -5.88 70.71 48.27
C ASP A 482 -5.23 70.01 47.07
N GLY A 483 -5.53 70.24 45.80
CA GLY A 483 -6.28 71.27 45.09
C GLY A 483 -5.71 71.27 43.67
N SER A 484 -6.58 71.47 42.68
CA SER A 484 -6.29 71.88 41.29
C SER A 484 -5.53 70.95 40.30
N HIS A 485 -6.27 70.60 39.25
CA HIS A 485 -5.94 70.70 37.82
C HIS A 485 -4.64 70.09 37.25
N MET A 486 -4.78 69.04 36.42
CA MET A 486 -4.43 69.13 34.99
C MET A 486 -5.02 67.97 34.19
N LYS A 487 -5.72 68.31 33.10
CA LYS A 487 -6.20 67.43 32.03
C LYS A 487 -5.05 67.02 31.11
N LEU A 488 -5.15 65.85 30.49
CA LEU A 488 -4.78 65.48 29.10
C LEU A 488 -5.22 64.01 28.93
N GLU A 489 -6.44 63.76 28.44
CA GLU A 489 -6.75 63.39 27.05
C GLU A 489 -6.04 62.10 26.59
N ALA A 490 -6.80 61.00 26.58
CA ALA A 490 -6.54 59.82 25.77
C ALA A 490 -7.86 59.40 25.12
N GLU A 491 -7.83 59.28 23.79
CA GLU A 491 -8.94 59.08 22.87
C GLU A 491 -9.59 57.68 23.02
N GLU A 492 -10.91 57.65 22.84
CA GLU A 492 -11.73 56.44 22.69
C GLU A 492 -11.54 55.81 21.29
N PRO A 493 -12.00 54.57 21.11
CA PRO A 493 -13.08 54.43 20.13
C PRO A 493 -14.28 53.61 20.63
N VAL A 494 -15.42 54.32 20.69
CA VAL A 494 -16.74 54.05 20.10
C VAL A 494 -17.30 52.62 20.18
N SER A 495 -18.32 52.51 21.03
CA SER A 495 -19.34 51.47 21.07
C SER A 495 -20.39 51.64 19.96
N TRP A 496 -21.00 50.53 19.56
CA TRP A 496 -22.32 50.51 18.92
C TRP A 496 -23.16 49.44 19.62
N GLU A 497 -24.15 49.89 20.38
CA GLU A 497 -25.24 49.08 20.93
C GLU A 497 -26.57 49.41 20.24
N ASP A 498 -27.47 48.43 20.38
CA ASP A 498 -28.91 48.43 20.21
C ASP A 498 -29.52 48.36 18.79
N LYS A 499 -30.15 47.21 18.52
CA LYS A 499 -31.59 47.07 18.85
C LYS A 499 -32.06 45.63 18.94
N VAL A 500 -32.72 45.35 20.07
CA VAL A 500 -33.55 44.20 20.40
C VAL A 500 -34.90 44.31 19.68
N THR A 501 -35.39 43.20 19.13
CA THR A 501 -36.82 42.83 19.19
C THR A 501 -36.93 41.35 19.47
N ASP A 502 -37.58 41.06 20.58
CA ASP A 502 -37.89 39.75 21.15
C ASP A 502 -39.26 39.30 20.61
N GLU A 503 -39.36 38.07 20.11
CA GLU A 503 -40.63 37.34 20.05
C GLU A 503 -40.37 35.86 20.39
N SER A 504 -41.21 35.38 21.28
CA SER A 504 -41.07 34.19 22.10
C SER A 504 -41.59 32.94 21.42
N ALA A 505 -40.86 31.83 21.59
CA ALA A 505 -41.44 30.49 21.58
C ALA A 505 -40.64 29.57 22.51
N SER A 506 -41.19 29.34 23.68
CA SER A 506 -40.73 28.36 24.66
C SER A 506 -40.93 26.93 24.16
N ALA A 507 -39.86 26.14 24.09
CA ALA A 507 -39.95 24.68 24.07
C ALA A 507 -38.92 24.11 25.06
N SER A 508 -39.42 23.57 26.17
CA SER A 508 -38.67 22.80 27.15
C SER A 508 -38.22 21.47 26.53
N VAL A 509 -36.91 21.26 26.37
CA VAL A 509 -36.35 19.94 26.02
C VAL A 509 -35.93 19.25 27.31
N GLN A 510 -36.68 18.21 27.69
CA GLN A 510 -36.26 17.24 28.69
C GLN A 510 -35.12 16.39 28.09
N ALA A 511 -34.05 16.20 28.85
CA ALA A 511 -32.96 15.32 28.48
C ALA A 511 -33.40 13.85 28.62
N GLU A 512 -33.54 13.15 27.49
CA GLU A 512 -33.62 11.69 27.48
C GLU A 512 -32.21 11.07 27.49
N PRO A 513 -31.99 9.93 28.17
CA PRO A 513 -30.70 9.27 28.21
C PRO A 513 -30.36 8.68 26.84
N LEU A 514 -29.13 8.96 26.39
CA LEU A 514 -28.56 8.42 25.16
C LEU A 514 -28.45 6.89 25.26
N VAL A 515 -29.37 6.16 24.63
CA VAL A 515 -29.24 4.71 24.43
C VAL A 515 -28.25 4.50 23.28
N LEU A 516 -27.04 4.06 23.62
CA LEU A 516 -26.03 3.61 22.66
C LEU A 516 -26.58 2.39 21.91
N THR A 517 -27.06 2.62 20.69
CA THR A 517 -27.31 1.55 19.73
C THR A 517 -25.97 1.06 19.18
N THR A 518 -25.90 -0.25 18.97
CA THR A 518 -24.73 -1.06 18.63
C THR A 518 -23.93 -0.54 17.42
N PRO A 519 -22.63 -0.87 17.32
CA PRO A 519 -21.74 -0.28 16.33
C PRO A 519 -22.17 -0.60 14.90
N ARG A 520 -22.19 0.41 14.03
CA ARG A 520 -22.08 0.19 12.58
C ARG A 520 -20.74 -0.49 12.33
N GLU A 521 -20.76 -1.71 11.81
CA GLU A 521 -19.58 -2.34 11.23
C GLU A 521 -19.13 -1.48 10.04
N LEU A 522 -18.04 -0.74 10.23
CA LEU A 522 -17.26 -0.22 9.12
C LEU A 522 -16.39 -1.38 8.62
N GLU A 523 -16.85 -2.04 7.56
CA GLU A 523 -16.01 -2.97 6.80
C GLU A 523 -14.90 -2.19 6.10
N TYR A 524 -13.70 -2.24 6.66
CA TYR A 524 -12.50 -1.82 5.97
C TYR A 524 -11.82 -3.06 5.39
N VAL A 525 -11.83 -3.17 4.07
CA VAL A 525 -11.05 -4.17 3.32
C VAL A 525 -9.61 -3.67 3.22
N TYR A 526 -8.64 -4.45 3.70
CA TYR A 526 -7.21 -4.09 3.71
C TYR A 526 -6.39 -4.93 2.74
N GLU A 527 -5.39 -4.28 2.13
CA GLU A 527 -4.61 -4.79 1.01
C GLU A 527 -3.21 -5.23 1.45
N VAL A 528 -2.59 -6.13 0.69
CA VAL A 528 -1.14 -6.38 0.68
C VAL A 528 -0.80 -6.52 -0.79
N SER A 529 0.18 -5.76 -1.29
CA SER A 529 0.60 -5.89 -2.69
C SER A 529 1.08 -7.33 -2.95
N ALA A 530 0.72 -7.92 -4.08
CA ALA A 530 1.07 -9.32 -4.39
C ALA A 530 2.58 -9.60 -4.33
N GLU A 531 3.43 -8.59 -4.62
CA GLU A 531 4.89 -8.64 -4.45
C GLU A 531 5.34 -8.94 -3.00
N GLU A 532 4.54 -8.58 -1.98
CA GLU A 532 4.88 -8.80 -0.56
C GLU A 532 4.30 -10.09 0.02
N ALA A 533 3.15 -10.54 -0.49
CA ALA A 533 2.48 -11.74 -0.02
C ALA A 533 3.28 -13.02 -0.33
N TYR A 534 4.06 -13.03 -1.41
CA TYR A 534 4.80 -14.21 -1.86
C TYR A 534 6.20 -14.38 -1.23
N THR A 535 6.78 -13.32 -0.67
CA THR A 535 8.03 -13.43 0.13
C THR A 535 7.87 -14.25 1.42
N GLN A 536 6.65 -14.66 1.79
CA GLN A 536 6.39 -15.43 3.01
C GLN A 536 6.45 -16.96 2.89
N GLY A 537 6.86 -17.52 1.75
CA GLY A 537 6.78 -18.97 1.55
C GLY A 537 7.91 -19.56 0.72
N ALA A 538 9.16 -19.46 1.17
CA ALA A 538 10.26 -20.31 0.69
C ALA A 538 11.50 -20.17 1.60
N GLN A 539 11.43 -20.67 2.83
CA GLN A 539 12.62 -21.01 3.62
C GLN A 539 12.17 -21.87 4.81
N ASP A 540 12.11 -23.17 4.59
CA ASP A 540 12.43 -24.24 5.55
C ASP A 540 12.07 -25.59 4.91
N ALA A 541 13.06 -26.18 4.25
CA ALA A 541 13.13 -27.61 4.00
C ALA A 541 14.61 -28.00 3.87
N GLY A 542 15.29 -28.03 5.01
CA GLY A 542 16.53 -28.75 5.15
C GLY A 542 16.25 -30.24 5.04
N ASP A 543 16.69 -30.81 3.93
CA ASP A 543 17.20 -32.17 3.75
C ASP A 543 16.93 -33.20 4.87
N GLU A 544 15.82 -33.93 4.77
CA GLU A 544 15.74 -35.34 5.18
C GLU A 544 14.82 -36.10 4.22
N SER A 545 15.44 -36.90 3.34
CA SER A 545 14.78 -37.82 2.44
C SER A 545 14.06 -38.95 3.20
N TYR A 546 12.74 -38.99 3.14
CA TYR A 546 11.96 -40.21 3.38
C TYR A 546 11.26 -40.60 2.09
N GLY A 547 11.85 -41.56 1.38
CA GLY A 547 11.24 -42.17 0.20
C GLY A 547 10.06 -43.07 0.61
N PHE A 548 8.95 -42.94 -0.09
CA PHE A 548 7.89 -43.96 -0.10
C PHE A 548 7.85 -44.57 -1.50
N MET A 549 8.20 -45.85 -1.59
CA MET A 549 7.92 -46.70 -2.75
C MET A 549 6.41 -46.96 -2.78
N LEU A 550 5.79 -46.73 -3.93
CA LEU A 550 4.44 -47.23 -4.22
C LEU A 550 4.61 -48.64 -4.81
N GLU A 551 3.99 -49.65 -4.19
CA GLU A 551 3.83 -50.98 -4.80
C GLU A 551 2.67 -50.94 -5.82
N GLU A 552 2.84 -51.66 -6.92
CA GLU A 552 2.01 -51.64 -8.14
C GLU A 552 0.60 -52.28 -8.01
N ASP A 553 0.14 -52.66 -6.81
CA ASP A 553 -1.01 -53.57 -6.64
C ASP A 553 -2.37 -52.92 -6.28
N ASP A 554 -2.48 -51.58 -6.22
CA ASP A 554 -3.78 -50.90 -5.95
C ASP A 554 -4.50 -50.37 -7.20
N LEU A 555 -4.05 -50.74 -8.41
CA LEU A 555 -4.75 -50.45 -9.65
C LEU A 555 -5.83 -51.49 -9.94
N ASN A 556 -7.09 -51.18 -9.58
CA ASN A 556 -8.23 -51.88 -10.19
C ASN A 556 -9.14 -50.91 -10.97
N ARG A 557 -9.15 -51.12 -12.29
CA ARG A 557 -10.16 -50.60 -13.22
C ARG A 557 -11.52 -51.20 -12.88
N THR A 558 -12.56 -50.38 -12.88
CA THR A 558 -13.93 -50.86 -13.08
C THR A 558 -14.55 -50.11 -14.24
N GLU A 559 -15.15 -50.89 -15.15
CA GLU A 559 -15.80 -50.46 -16.38
C GLU A 559 -17.12 -49.73 -16.08
N GLU A 560 -17.41 -48.71 -16.91
CA GLU A 560 -18.66 -47.96 -17.03
C GLU A 560 -19.87 -48.86 -17.36
N PRO A 561 -21.15 -48.48 -17.05
CA PRO A 561 -21.80 -47.34 -17.73
C PRO A 561 -22.94 -46.59 -16.99
N GLY A 562 -23.12 -45.32 -17.36
CA GLY A 562 -24.43 -44.68 -17.36
C GLY A 562 -24.62 -43.49 -16.42
N GLY A 563 -24.81 -42.31 -17.03
CA GLY A 563 -25.82 -41.30 -16.69
C GLY A 563 -25.99 -40.81 -15.23
N GLU A 564 -25.88 -39.48 -15.10
CA GLU A 564 -26.46 -38.61 -14.07
C GLU A 564 -25.61 -38.26 -12.82
N ALA A 565 -25.34 -36.95 -12.74
CA ALA A 565 -25.03 -36.10 -11.58
C ALA A 565 -24.31 -36.74 -10.37
N PHE A 566 -23.01 -36.46 -10.22
CA PHE A 566 -22.31 -36.72 -8.97
C PHE A 566 -22.44 -35.54 -8.00
N ALA A 567 -23.23 -35.75 -6.94
CA ALA A 567 -23.10 -35.03 -5.68
C ALA A 567 -21.96 -35.68 -4.86
N PHE A 568 -21.03 -34.88 -4.33
CA PHE A 568 -19.96 -35.39 -3.48
C PHE A 568 -20.46 -35.55 -2.03
N GLU A 569 -20.38 -36.77 -1.50
CA GLU A 569 -20.59 -37.09 -0.09
C GLU A 569 -19.23 -37.08 0.62
N VAL A 570 -19.05 -36.20 1.62
CA VAL A 570 -17.85 -36.18 2.47
C VAL A 570 -17.94 -37.33 3.47
N ARG A 571 -17.13 -38.38 3.29
CA ARG A 571 -17.01 -39.46 4.28
C ARG A 571 -15.73 -39.30 5.10
N ASN A 572 -15.92 -38.98 6.39
CA ASN A 572 -15.01 -39.14 7.52
C ASN A 572 -13.67 -38.37 7.49
N ALA A 573 -13.70 -37.13 7.97
CA ALA A 573 -12.54 -36.52 8.61
C ALA A 573 -12.43 -37.07 10.06
N ARG A 574 -11.42 -37.89 10.36
CA ARG A 574 -11.01 -38.14 11.75
C ARG A 574 -10.02 -37.06 12.15
N ALA A 575 -10.38 -36.24 13.13
CA ALA A 575 -9.47 -35.34 13.80
C ALA A 575 -8.47 -36.16 14.65
N ALA A 576 -7.17 -36.02 14.39
CA ALA A 576 -6.14 -36.45 15.31
C ALA A 576 -5.94 -35.35 16.36
N ASN A 577 -6.43 -35.58 17.58
CA ASN A 577 -6.23 -34.69 18.71
C ASN A 577 -4.75 -34.65 19.11
N SER A 578 -4.22 -33.43 19.24
CA SER A 578 -2.91 -33.13 19.82
C SER A 578 -2.85 -33.49 21.31
N LEU A 579 -1.81 -34.20 21.72
CA LEU A 579 -1.41 -34.36 23.11
C LEU A 579 -0.67 -33.10 23.57
N VAL A 580 -1.28 -32.31 24.46
CA VAL A 580 -0.54 -31.43 25.40
C VAL A 580 -1.13 -31.64 26.80
N LYS A 581 -0.32 -32.18 27.70
CA LYS A 581 -0.57 -32.19 29.15
C LYS A 581 -0.16 -30.82 29.72
N ASP A 582 -1.07 -30.09 30.36
CA ASP A 582 -0.86 -29.73 31.76
C ASP A 582 -2.18 -29.33 32.48
N LYS A 583 -2.28 -29.85 33.71
CA LYS A 583 -3.10 -29.47 34.88
C LYS A 583 -4.47 -28.79 34.70
N GLY A 584 -5.50 -29.59 35.03
CA GLY A 584 -6.37 -29.25 36.17
C GLY A 584 -7.79 -28.77 35.84
N ARG A 585 -8.75 -29.62 36.22
CA ARG A 585 -10.20 -29.44 36.41
C ARG A 585 -11.10 -29.86 35.24
N ASP A 586 -11.79 -30.97 35.53
CA ASP A 586 -12.92 -31.54 34.82
C ASP A 586 -14.13 -30.59 34.77
N ALA A 587 -14.73 -30.48 33.59
CA ALA A 587 -16.17 -30.28 33.41
C ALA A 587 -16.56 -30.66 31.98
N PHE A 588 -17.24 -31.79 31.82
CA PHE A 588 -17.87 -32.22 30.58
C PHE A 588 -19.25 -31.57 30.46
N THR A 589 -19.61 -31.11 29.25
CA THR A 589 -21.01 -30.91 28.89
C THR A 589 -21.19 -31.43 27.46
N GLU A 590 -21.80 -32.61 27.34
CA GLU A 590 -22.26 -33.19 26.08
C GLU A 590 -23.44 -32.36 25.55
N VAL A 591 -23.34 -31.85 24.32
CA VAL A 591 -24.49 -31.30 23.59
C VAL A 591 -24.89 -32.35 22.54
N ASP A 592 -26.01 -33.00 22.79
CA ASP A 592 -26.64 -33.95 21.88
C ASP A 592 -27.22 -33.21 20.66
N LEU A 593 -26.66 -33.50 19.47
CA LEU A 593 -27.10 -32.93 18.20
C LEU A 593 -27.98 -33.89 17.38
N SER A 594 -28.59 -34.91 18.01
CA SER A 594 -29.48 -35.86 17.32
C SER A 594 -30.81 -35.27 16.82
N GLY A 595 -31.09 -33.99 17.04
CA GLY A 595 -32.39 -33.36 16.75
C GLY A 595 -32.59 -32.65 15.42
N LEU A 596 -31.58 -32.49 14.55
CA LEU A 596 -31.72 -31.72 13.30
C LEU A 596 -31.68 -32.62 12.05
N ARG A 597 -32.71 -33.44 11.89
CA ARG A 597 -33.12 -33.98 10.58
C ARG A 597 -34.59 -33.62 10.32
N ARG A 598 -34.84 -32.75 9.35
CA ARG A 598 -36.10 -32.72 8.61
C ARG A 598 -35.82 -32.85 7.11
N PRO A 599 -36.71 -33.50 6.34
CA PRO A 599 -36.45 -33.91 4.96
C PRO A 599 -36.63 -32.75 3.99
N LEU A 600 -35.87 -32.79 2.90
CA LEU A 600 -36.16 -32.09 1.64
C LEU A 600 -37.50 -32.58 1.10
N GLU A 601 -38.47 -31.67 0.96
CA GLU A 601 -39.60 -31.84 0.02
C GLU A 601 -39.39 -30.87 -1.16
N GLU A 602 -39.82 -31.34 -2.32
CA GLU A 602 -39.51 -30.89 -3.67
C GLU A 602 -39.97 -29.46 -4.01
N LYS A 603 -39.09 -28.66 -4.62
CA LYS A 603 -39.27 -28.02 -5.95
C LYS A 603 -38.05 -27.21 -6.38
#